data_AF-A0A3S4R6I3-F1
#
_entry.id   AF-A0A3S4R6I3-F1
#
_cell.length_a   1.000
_cell.length_b   1.000
_cell.length_c   1.000
_cell.angle_alpha   90.00
_cell.angle_beta   90.00
_cell.angle_gamma   90.00
#
_symmetry.space_group_name_H-M   'P 1'
#
loop_
_entity.id
_entity.type
_entity.pdbx_description
1 polymer ?
#
loop_
_entity_poly.entity_id
_entity_poly.type
_entity_poly.pdbx_seq_one_letter_code
_entity_poly.pdbx_strand_id
1 'polypeptide(L)'
;MKVLPKNINCSINDSLLKFQEILKLAKTDGVRVRGYISCMTDCPYEGKISSVAVAEIYAKLIDMGRYEISLGETLGTATPD
;
A
#
# COMPACT_ATOMS: atom_id res chain seq x y z
N MET A 1 -9.13 -0.06 5.74
CA MET A 1 -8.03 -1.02 5.52
C MET A 1 -7.26 -1.28 6.83
N LYS A 2 -7.69 -2.34 7.50
CA LYS A 2 -7.23 -3.05 8.70
C LYS A 2 -6.46 -4.35 8.36
N VAL A 3 -6.05 -4.54 7.11
CA VAL A 3 -5.15 -5.65 6.73
C VAL A 3 -3.79 -5.57 7.47
N LEU A 4 -3.25 -4.37 7.66
CA LEU A 4 -1.93 -4.18 8.26
C LEU A 4 -1.84 -4.53 9.75
N PRO A 5 -2.84 -4.24 10.60
CA PRO A 5 -2.89 -4.77 11.97
C PRO A 5 -2.78 -6.30 12.05
N LYS A 6 -3.23 -7.02 11.02
CA LYS A 6 -3.15 -8.49 10.99
C LYS A 6 -1.85 -8.99 10.35
N ASN A 7 -1.28 -8.27 9.39
CA ASN A 7 -0.06 -8.69 8.69
C ASN A 7 1.23 -8.25 9.39
N ILE A 8 1.30 -6.99 9.84
CA ILE A 8 2.52 -6.36 10.37
C ILE A 8 2.28 -5.61 11.69
N ASN A 9 1.11 -5.81 12.31
CA ASN A 9 0.72 -5.27 13.62
C ASN A 9 0.88 -3.74 13.74
N CYS A 10 0.51 -2.97 12.71
CA CYS A 10 0.51 -1.50 12.75
C CYS A 10 -0.60 -0.90 11.88
N SER A 11 -0.89 0.39 12.06
CA SER A 11 -1.82 1.11 11.17
C SER A 11 -1.17 1.41 9.81
N ILE A 12 -1.99 1.87 8.85
CA ILE A 12 -1.49 2.35 7.55
C ILE A 12 -0.53 3.51 7.73
N ASN A 13 -0.91 4.51 8.52
CA ASN A 13 -0.06 5.69 8.72
C ASN A 13 1.27 5.29 9.39
N ASP A 14 1.25 4.37 10.35
CA ASP A 14 2.48 3.87 10.98
C ASP A 14 3.38 3.16 9.97
N SER A 15 2.80 2.35 9.08
CA SER A 15 3.56 1.65 8.04
C SER A 15 4.21 2.64 7.06
N LEU A 16 3.49 3.69 6.67
CA LEU A 16 3.99 4.72 5.78
C LEU A 16 5.14 5.51 6.43
N LEU A 17 5.01 5.87 7.71
CA LEU A 17 6.09 6.52 8.46
C LEU A 17 7.35 5.64 8.52
N LYS A 18 7.20 4.35 8.80
CA LYS A 18 8.33 3.39 8.78
C LYS A 18 8.99 3.33 7.40
N PHE A 19 8.21 3.41 6.31
CA PHE A 19 8.76 3.39 4.96
C PHE A 19 9.49 4.68 4.56
N GLN A 20 9.24 5.81 5.21
CA GLN A 20 9.97 7.06 4.91
C GLN A 20 11.46 6.93 5.17
N GLU A 21 11.86 6.26 6.26
CA GLU A 21 13.28 6.05 6.58
C GLU A 21 13.96 5.16 5.53
N ILE A 22 13.31 4.07 5.13
CA ILE A 22 13.82 3.18 4.07
C ILE A 22 13.96 3.91 2.74
N LEU A 23 12.98 4.77 2.40
CA LEU A 23 13.02 5.58 1.19
C LEU A 23 14.18 6.57 1.16
N LYS A 24 14.46 7.23 2.28
CA LYS A 24 15.59 8.16 2.39
C LYS A 24 16.90 7.43 2.12
N LEU A 25 17.11 6.26 2.72
CA LEU A 25 18.30 5.45 2.51
C LEU A 25 18.41 4.97 1.05
N ALA A 26 17.33 4.39 0.51
CA ALA A 26 17.30 3.93 -0.87
C ALA A 26 17.59 5.07 -1.86
N LYS A 27 17.11 6.28 -1.58
CA LYS A 27 17.41 7.47 -2.40
C LYS A 27 18.90 7.83 -2.35
N THR A 28 19.52 7.81 -1.17
CA THR A 28 20.97 8.04 -1.01
C THR A 28 21.79 7.04 -1.81
N ASP A 29 21.35 5.78 -1.84
CA ASP A 29 22.03 4.68 -2.53
C ASP A 29 21.66 4.58 -4.03
N GLY A 30 20.83 5.49 -4.55
CA GLY A 30 20.39 5.47 -5.95
C GLY A 30 19.46 4.30 -6.30
N VAL A 31 18.87 3.63 -5.31
CA VAL A 31 17.99 2.47 -5.48
C VAL A 31 16.55 2.94 -5.73
N ARG A 32 16.01 2.57 -6.89
CA ARG A 32 14.59 2.84 -7.21
C ARG A 32 13.68 1.92 -6.39
N VAL A 33 12.64 2.48 -5.78
CA VAL A 33 11.73 1.70 -4.95
C VAL A 33 10.29 1.73 -5.47
N ARG A 34 9.75 0.53 -5.70
CA ARG A 34 8.37 0.28 -6.13
C ARG A 34 7.44 0.19 -4.92
N GLY A 35 6.22 0.72 -5.05
CA GLY A 35 5.15 0.57 -4.06
C GLY A 35 4.22 -0.62 -4.37
N TYR A 36 3.57 -1.16 -3.35
CA TYR A 36 2.58 -2.22 -3.49
C TYR A 36 1.41 -1.95 -2.53
N ILE A 37 0.17 -2.08 -3.04
CA ILE A 37 -1.05 -1.99 -2.23
C ILE A 37 -1.77 -3.34 -2.34
N SER A 38 -1.86 -4.08 -1.23
CA SER A 38 -2.63 -5.32 -1.14
C SER A 38 -4.11 -5.05 -0.89
N CYS A 39 -4.97 -6.03 -1.13
CA CYS A 39 -6.42 -5.99 -0.87
C CYS A 39 -7.15 -4.84 -1.57
N MET A 40 -6.82 -4.56 -2.84
CA MET A 40 -7.40 -3.42 -3.56
C MET A 40 -8.93 -3.47 -3.74
N THR A 41 -9.53 -4.67 -3.78
CA THR A 41 -11.00 -4.86 -3.87
C THR A 41 -11.57 -5.43 -2.59
N ASP A 42 -10.94 -6.48 -2.06
CA ASP A 42 -11.45 -7.25 -0.93
C ASP A 42 -10.33 -7.56 0.06
N CYS A 43 -10.70 -7.52 1.34
CA CYS A 43 -9.85 -7.85 2.46
C CYS A 43 -10.49 -8.99 3.26
N PRO A 44 -9.75 -10.06 3.60
CA PRO A 44 -10.31 -11.19 4.35
C PRO A 44 -10.75 -10.80 5.78
N TYR A 45 -10.39 -9.60 6.24
CA TYR A 45 -10.71 -9.09 7.58
C TYR A 45 -11.77 -7.99 7.60
N GLU A 46 -12.04 -7.33 6.48
CA GLU A 46 -12.97 -6.20 6.40
C GLU A 46 -14.03 -6.35 5.31
N GLY A 47 -13.92 -7.37 4.46
CA GLY A 47 -14.73 -7.50 3.27
C GLY A 47 -14.32 -6.47 2.23
N LYS A 48 -15.31 -5.84 1.60
CA LYS A 48 -15.10 -4.89 0.50
C LYS A 48 -14.32 -3.67 0.93
N ILE A 49 -13.34 -3.30 0.11
CA ILE A 49 -12.54 -2.10 0.24
C ILE A 49 -13.03 -1.06 -0.77
N SER A 50 -13.24 0.17 -0.29
CA SER A 50 -13.60 1.29 -1.16
C SER A 50 -12.43 1.67 -2.06
N SER A 51 -12.71 1.88 -3.35
CA SER A 51 -11.73 2.40 -4.32
C SER A 51 -11.16 3.76 -3.90
N VAL A 52 -11.95 4.60 -3.22
CA VAL A 52 -11.48 5.87 -2.66
C VAL A 52 -10.38 5.66 -1.63
N ALA A 53 -10.53 4.67 -0.75
CA ALA A 53 -9.51 4.35 0.25
C ALA A 53 -8.20 3.86 -0.40
N VAL A 54 -8.29 3.10 -1.48
CA VAL A 54 -7.11 2.67 -2.26
C VAL A 54 -6.44 3.86 -2.93
N ALA A 55 -7.23 4.76 -3.53
CA ALA A 55 -6.72 5.97 -4.19
C ALA A 55 -6.00 6.91 -3.21
N GLU A 56 -6.50 7.07 -1.97
CA GLU A 56 -5.83 7.86 -0.93
C GLU A 56 -4.45 7.29 -0.56
N ILE A 57 -4.33 5.97 -0.45
CA ILE A 57 -3.05 5.31 -0.16
C ILE A 57 -2.10 5.44 -1.37
N TYR A 58 -2.63 5.28 -2.58
CA TYR A 58 -1.88 5.46 -3.81
C TYR A 58 -1.29 6.88 -3.90
N ALA A 59 -2.10 7.92 -3.65
CA ALA A 59 -1.65 9.30 -3.65
C ALA A 59 -0.50 9.53 -2.65
N LYS A 60 -0.66 9.02 -1.41
CA LYS A 60 0.41 9.10 -0.40
C LYS A 60 1.70 8.42 -0.84
N LEU A 61 1.62 7.27 -1.52
CA LEU A 61 2.80 6.59 -2.04
C LEU A 61 3.47 7.37 -3.19
N ILE A 62 2.69 8.01 -4.07
CA ILE A 62 3.23 8.90 -5.10
C ILE A 62 3.95 10.09 -4.46
N ASP A 63 3.32 10.75 -3.48
CA ASP A 63 3.91 11.89 -2.76
C ASP A 63 5.22 11.51 -2.04
N MET A 64 5.35 10.25 -1.63
CA MET A 64 6.57 9.69 -1.05
C MET A 64 7.66 9.36 -2.08
N GLY A 65 7.44 9.59 -3.37
CA GLY A 65 8.43 9.44 -4.43
C GLY A 65 8.54 8.04 -5.03
N ARG A 66 7.50 7.21 -4.90
CA ARG A 66 7.45 5.92 -5.62
C ARG A 66 7.31 6.18 -7.12
N TYR A 67 8.16 5.53 -7.91
CA TYR A 67 8.12 5.66 -9.38
C TYR A 67 7.07 4.75 -10.03
N GLU A 68 6.68 3.69 -9.32
CA GLU A 68 5.68 2.73 -9.76
C GLU A 68 4.97 2.17 -8.53
N ILE A 69 3.65 1.96 -8.64
CA ILE A 69 2.83 1.32 -7.60
C ILE A 69 2.03 0.19 -8.24
N SER A 70 2.16 -1.01 -7.67
CA SER A 70 1.37 -2.17 -8.05
C SER A 70 0.10 -2.23 -7.19
N LEU A 71 -1.06 -2.23 -7.85
CA LEU A 71 -2.33 -2.55 -7.19
C LEU A 71 -2.53 -4.07 -7.20
N GLY A 72 -2.60 -4.65 -6.02
CA GLY A 72 -2.64 -6.09 -5.82
C GLY A 72 -3.99 -6.55 -5.31
N GLU A 73 -4.69 -7.31 -6.14
CA GLU A 73 -5.81 -8.12 -5.69
C GLU A 73 -5.25 -9.38 -5.04
N THR A 74 -5.45 -9.48 -3.73
CA THR A 74 -4.70 -10.44 -2.90
C THR A 74 -5.44 -11.77 -2.76
N LEU A 75 -6.75 -11.79 -2.96
CA LEU A 75 -7.59 -12.97 -2.77
C LEU A 75 -7.83 -13.75 -4.08
N GLY A 76 -7.62 -13.13 -5.24
CA GLY A 76 -7.87 -13.71 -6.56
C GLY A 76 -9.36 -13.78 -6.94
N THR A 77 -10.20 -12.94 -6.34
CA THR A 77 -11.67 -13.01 -6.44
C THR A 77 -12.31 -11.81 -7.12
N ALA A 78 -11.54 -10.78 -7.50
CA ALA A 78 -12.12 -9.60 -8.13
C ALA A 78 -12.73 -9.90 -9.51
N THR A 79 -13.78 -9.16 -9.81
CA THR A 79 -14.42 -9.07 -11.11
C THR A 79 -13.96 -7.82 -11.86
N PRO A 80 -14.25 -7.70 -13.18
CA PRO A 80 -13.95 -6.48 -13.94
C PRO A 80 -14.68 -5.21 -13.46
N ASP A 81 -15.84 -5.39 -12.80
CA ASP A 81 -16.62 -4.32 -12.16
C ASP A 81 -16.09 -3.97 -10.76
#